data_AF-A0A1Q7YG88-F1
#
_entry.id   AF-A0A1Q7YG88-F1
#
_cell.length_a   1.000
_cell.length_b   1.000
_cell.length_c   1.000
_cell.angle_alpha   90.00
_cell.angle_beta   90.00
_cell.angle_gamma   90.00
#
_symmetry.space_group_name_H-M   'P 1'
#
loop_
_entity.id
_entity.type
_entity.pdbx_description
1 polymer ?
#
loop_
_entity_poly.entity_id
_entity_poly.type
_entity_poly.pdbx_seq_one_letter_code
_entity_poly.pdbx_strand_id
1 'polypeptide(L)' 'MTKTVEAIYERGVLRLKEPIQLADGTEVEVTVVTREIVRLPERSPAEILASIAALPLEGEDTDAGL' A
#
# COMPACT_ATOMS: atom_id res chain seq x y z
N MET A 1 -8.69 -6.42 -23.30
CA MET A 1 -7.49 -6.62 -22.44
C MET A 1 -7.58 -5.63 -21.29
N THR A 2 -7.44 -6.08 -20.05
CA THR A 2 -7.62 -5.23 -18.86
C THR A 2 -6.26 -4.94 -18.25
N LYS A 3 -5.89 -3.67 -18.13
CA LYS A 3 -4.62 -3.24 -17.51
C LYS A 3 -4.92 -2.21 -16.43
N THR A 4 -4.37 -2.42 -15.24
CA THR A 4 -4.38 -1.41 -14.17
C THR A 4 -3.23 -0.46 -14.38
N VAL A 5 -3.51 0.85 -14.35
CA VAL A 5 -2.53 1.91 -14.56
C VAL A 5 -2.60 2.91 -13.42
N GLU A 6 -1.45 3.46 -13.05
CA GLU A 6 -1.39 4.46 -11.99
C GLU A 6 -1.65 5.85 -12.55
N ALA A 7 -2.46 6.62 -11.84
CA ALA A 7 -2.80 8.00 -12.18
C ALA A 7 -2.81 8.88 -10.93
N ILE A 8 -2.61 10.18 -11.13
CA ILE A 8 -2.79 11.21 -10.12
C ILE A 8 -4.05 11.99 -10.49
N TYR A 9 -4.96 12.14 -9.54
CA TYR A 9 -6.11 13.02 -9.69
C TYR A 9 -5.72 14.44 -9.28
N GLU A 10 -5.67 15.37 -10.23
CA GLU A 10 -5.28 16.75 -10.00
C GLU A 10 -6.24 17.70 -10.73
N ARG A 11 -6.83 18.65 -10.00
CA ARG A 11 -7.74 19.69 -10.54
C ARG A 11 -8.88 19.15 -11.41
N GLY A 12 -9.46 18.02 -11.04
CA GLY A 12 -10.57 17.43 -11.79
C GLY A 12 -10.17 16.47 -12.91
N VAL A 13 -8.86 16.23 -13.10
CA VAL A 13 -8.34 15.43 -14.22
C VAL A 13 -7.52 14.24 -13.71
N LEU A 14 -7.71 13.05 -14.30
CA LEU A 14 -6.83 11.90 -14.10
C LEU A 14 -5.62 12.00 -15.03
N ARG A 15 -4.43 12.23 -14.47
CA ARG A 15 -3.17 12.23 -15.21
C ARG A 15 -2.43 10.93 -14.97
N LEU A 16 -2.29 10.10 -16.01
CA LEU A 16 -1.50 8.87 -15.92
C LEU A 16 -0.06 9.20 -15.55
N LYS A 17 0.54 8.39 -14.67
CA LYS A 17 1.96 8.53 -14.31
C LYS A 17 2.88 8.14 -15.45
N GLU A 18 2.46 7.17 -16.25
CA GLU A 18 3.18 6.66 -17.39
C GLU A 18 2.26 6.62 -18.62
N PRO A 19 2.79 6.86 -19.83
CA PRO A 19 2.02 6.69 -21.06
C PRO A 19 1.56 5.24 -21.23
N ILE A 20 0.41 5.07 -21.87
CA ILE A 20 -0.08 3.75 -22.31
C ILE A 20 -0.05 3.69 -23.83
N GLN A 21 0.30 2.54 -24.38
CA GLN A 21 0.24 2.29 -25.82
C GLN A 21 -1.12 1.67 -26.15
N LEU A 22 -1.95 2.43 -26.85
CA LEU A 22 -3.22 1.99 -27.43
C LEU A 22 -3.29 2.49 -28.87
N ALA A 23 -3.99 1.76 -29.74
CA ALA A 23 -4.20 2.22 -31.11
C ALA A 23 -5.16 3.41 -31.13
N ASP A 24 -4.94 4.34 -32.06
CA ASP A 24 -5.84 5.49 -32.23
C ASP A 24 -7.28 5.04 -32.51
N GLY A 25 -8.25 5.72 -31.90
CA GLY A 25 -9.66 5.36 -32.01
C GLY A 25 -10.10 4.17 -31.14
N THR A 26 -9.22 3.63 -30.29
CA THR A 26 -9.61 2.59 -29.32
C THR A 26 -10.57 3.18 -28.28
N GLU A 27 -11.79 2.63 -28.21
CA GLU A 27 -12.75 2.96 -27.16
C GLU A 27 -12.35 2.29 -25.84
N VAL A 28 -12.46 3.03 -24.73
CA VAL A 28 -12.04 2.56 -23.40
C VAL A 28 -13.14 2.82 -22.37
N GLU A 29 -13.32 1.86 -21.48
CA GLU A 29 -14.16 2.00 -20.29
C GLU A 29 -13.28 2.41 -19.10
N VAL A 30 -13.69 3.44 -18.35
CA VAL A 30 -12.95 3.93 -17.18
C VAL A 30 -13.75 3.65 -15.92
N THR A 31 -13.19 2.83 -15.02
CA THR A 31 -13.73 2.62 -13.67
C THR A 31 -12.87 3.37 -12.66
N VAL A 32 -13.47 4.30 -11.91
CA VAL A 32 -12.79 5.06 -10.84
C VAL A 32 -13.20 4.49 -9.49
N VAL A 33 -12.23 4.00 -8.73
CA VAL A 33 -12.43 3.50 -7.36
C VAL A 33 -11.57 4.31 -6.41
N THR A 34 -12.20 5.12 -5.56
CA THR A 34 -11.51 5.82 -4.48
C THR A 34 -11.18 4.81 -3.38
N ARG A 35 -9.90 4.63 -3.08
CA ARG A 35 -9.42 3.79 -1.98
C ARG A 35 -8.77 4.70 -0.96
N GLU A 36 -9.17 4.62 0.30
CA GLU A 36 -8.34 5.16 1.37
C GLU A 36 -7.06 4.32 1.40
N ILE A 37 -5.97 4.90 0.88
CA ILE A 37 -4.66 4.28 1.03
C ILE A 37 -4.28 4.51 2.49
N VAL A 38 -4.54 3.52 3.34
CA VAL A 38 -3.89 3.41 4.63
C VAL A 38 -2.42 3.16 4.32
N ARG A 39 -1.64 4.23 4.14
CA ARG A 39 -0.19 4.10 4.10
C ARG A 39 0.22 3.67 5.49
N LEU A 40 0.47 2.38 5.66
CA LEU A 40 1.23 1.90 6.80
C LEU A 40 2.52 2.72 6.82
N PRO A 41 2.87 3.37 7.95
CA PRO A 41 4.09 4.15 8.02
C PRO A 41 5.25 3.26 7.58
N GLU A 42 6.12 3.78 6.71
CA GLU A 42 7.33 3.09 6.27
C GLU A 42 8.20 2.86 7.51
N ARG A 43 8.07 1.67 8.12
CA ARG A 43 8.93 1.28 9.23
C ARG A 43 10.29 0.95 8.65
N SER A 44 11.32 1.61 9.15
CA SER A 44 12.70 1.25 8.88
C SER A 44 12.96 -0.19 9.35
N PRO A 45 13.93 -0.91 8.73
CA PRO A 45 14.33 -2.22 9.21
C PRO A 45 14.69 -2.25 10.70
N ALA A 46 15.26 -1.15 11.22
CA ALA A 46 15.59 -1.01 12.64
C ALA A 46 14.33 -1.01 13.54
N GLU A 47 13.26 -0.32 13.14
CA GLU A 47 12.00 -0.29 13.90
C GLU A 47 11.28 -1.65 13.89
N ILE A 48 11.37 -2.38 12.78
CA ILE A 48 10.84 -3.75 12.68
C ILE A 48 11.61 -4.68 13.62
N LEU A 49 12.95 -4.63 13.60
CA LEU A 49 13.80 -5.44 14.47
C LEU A 49 13.60 -5.12 15.95
N ALA A 50 13.49 -3.83 16.31
CA ALA A 50 13.20 -3.41 17.67
C ALA A 50 11.84 -3.93 18.15
N SER A 51 10.83 -3.92 17.27
CA SER A 51 9.49 -4.46 17.59
C SER A 51 9.50 -5.96 17.83
N ILE A 52 10.32 -6.72 17.07
CA ILE A 52 10.48 -8.17 17.25
C ILE A 52 11.22 -8.47 18.55
N ALA A 53 12.27 -7.72 18.87
CA ALA A 53 13.04 -7.89 20.10
C ALA A 53 12.26 -7.54 21.37
N ALA A 54 11.22 -6.70 21.26
CA ALA A 54 10.34 -6.33 22.37
C ALA A 54 9.20 -7.34 22.62
N LEU A 55 9.09 -8.41 21.80
CA LEU A 55 8.13 -9.48 22.06
C LEU A 55 8.61 -10.28 23.29
N PRO A 56 7.74 -10.52 24.29
CA PRO A 56 8.09 -11.36 25.42
C PRO A 56 8.40 -12.77 24.92
N LEU A 57 9.43 -13.40 25.50
CA LEU A 57 9.73 -14.79 25.22
C LEU A 57 8.65 -15.66 25.87
N GLU A 58 8.14 -16.62 25.11
CA GLU A 58 7.13 -17.57 25.62
C GLU A 58 7.72 -18.33 26.81
N GLY A 59 7.24 -18.02 28.02
CA GLY A 59 7.71 -18.62 29.28
C GLY A 59 8.09 -17.62 30.39
N GLU A 60 8.15 -16.31 30.14
CA GLU A 60 8.55 -15.33 31.15
C GLU A 60 7.42 -14.88 32.10
N ASP A 61 6.17 -15.26 31.82
CA ASP A 61 4.98 -14.99 32.67
C ASP A 61 4.58 -16.17 33.57
N THR A 62 5.52 -17.02 33.99
CA THR A 62 5.22 -18.11 34.94
C THR A 62 6.38 -18.40 35.89
N ASP A 63 6.68 -17.47 36.80
CA ASP A 63 6.98 -17.80 38.21
C ASP A 63 6.99 -16.53 39.08
N ALA A 64 5.82 -16.00 39.39
CA ALA A 64 5.65 -15.04 40.48
C ALA A 64 4.41 -15.46 41.28
N GLY A 65 4.55 -16.56 42.00
CA GLY A 65 3.48 -17.13 42.82
C GLY A 65 4.01 -17.92 44.02
N LEU A 66 4.14 -17.20 45.14
CA LEU A 66 4.22 -17.65 46.55
C LEU A 66 5.53 -18.28 47.06
#